data_AF-A0A353PVV0-F1
#
_entry.id   AF-A0A353PVV0-F1
#
_cell.length_a   1.000
_cell.length_b   1.000
_cell.length_c   1.000
_cell.angle_alpha   90.00
_cell.angle_beta   90.00
_cell.angle_gamma   90.00
#
_symmetry.space_group_name_H-M   'P 1'
#
loop_
_entity.id
_entity.type
_entity.pdbx_description
1 polymer ?
#
loop_
_entity_poly.entity_id
_entity_poly.type
_entity_poly.pdbx_seq_one_letter_code
_entity_poly.pdbx_strand_id
1 'polypeptide(L)' 'MVLLTILFSNLVLSSTQIFAQTASDNERETALRSRQYIELIGSIFSYVENNYVDKLNPELLYEGALKGMLEALNDPYT' A
#
# COMPACT_ATOMS: atom_id res chain seq x y z
N MET A 1 43.52 -23.93 -4.70
CA MET A 1 42.57 -24.04 -5.83
C MET A 1 41.12 -24.11 -5.37
N VAL A 2 40.74 -25.02 -4.45
CA VAL A 2 39.35 -25.22 -4.00
C VAL A 2 38.73 -24.02 -3.27
N LEU A 3 39.51 -23.26 -2.49
CA LEU A 3 39.01 -22.08 -1.78
C LEU A 3 38.58 -20.95 -2.75
N LEU A 4 39.31 -20.80 -3.86
CA LEU A 4 39.05 -19.77 -4.87
C LEU A 4 37.76 -20.08 -5.63
N THR A 5 37.51 -21.35 -5.95
CA THR A 5 36.29 -21.77 -6.66
C THR A 5 35.03 -21.55 -5.83
N ILE A 6 35.10 -21.72 -4.51
CA ILE A 6 33.98 -21.47 -3.59
C ILE A 6 33.67 -19.97 -3.50
N LEU A 7 34.69 -19.10 -3.52
CA LEU A 7 34.49 -17.66 -3.50
C LEU A 7 33.78 -17.16 -4.77
N PHE A 8 34.20 -17.67 -5.94
CA PHE A 8 33.60 -17.30 -7.23
C PHE A 8 32.16 -17.82 -7.38
N SER A 9 31.83 -19.02 -6.88
CA SER A 9 30.45 -19.54 -6.98
C SER A 9 29.45 -18.72 -6.17
N ASN A 10 29.85 -18.19 -5.01
CA ASN A 10 28.99 -17.33 -4.21
C ASN A 10 28.76 -15.96 -4.86
N LEU A 11 29.75 -15.43 -5.58
CA LEU A 11 29.65 -14.14 -6.28
C LEU A 11 28.66 -14.18 -7.45
N VAL A 12 28.61 -15.30 -8.19
CA VAL A 12 27.70 -15.47 -9.33
C VAL A 12 26.23 -15.61 -8.90
N LEU A 13 25.97 -16.16 -7.71
CA LEU A 13 24.60 -16.29 -7.20
C LEU A 13 24.01 -14.95 -6.73
N SER A 14 24.85 -13.98 -6.34
CA SER A 14 24.39 -12.63 -5.94
C SER A 14 24.07 -11.71 -7.13
N SER A 15 24.63 -11.96 -8.32
CA SER A 15 24.42 -11.08 -9.48
C SER A 15 23.06 -11.26 -10.15
N THR A 16 22.41 -12.42 -9.95
CA THR A 16 21.10 -12.73 -10.54
C THR A 16 19.96 -11.88 -9.97
N GLN A 17 20.13 -11.30 -8.78
CA GLN A 17 19.09 -10.47 -8.13
C GLN A 17 19.03 -9.04 -8.67
N ILE A 18 20.06 -8.58 -9.38
CA ILE A 18 20.17 -7.18 -9.81
C ILE A 18 19.29 -6.88 -11.05
N PHE A 19 19.05 -7.87 -11.91
CA PHE A 19 18.34 -7.67 -13.18
C PHE A 19 16.81 -7.74 -13.08
N ALA A 20 16.25 -8.30 -12.01
CA ALA A 20 14.79 -8.45 -11.85
C ALA A 20 14.12 -7.33 -11.04
N GLN A 21 14.90 -6.50 -10.35
CA GLN A 21 14.42 -5.67 -9.25
C GLN A 21 13.84 -4.31 -9.70
N THR A 22 14.40 -3.71 -10.75
CA THR A 22 14.16 -2.29 -11.10
C THR A 22 12.77 -1.95 -11.63
N ALA A 23 12.08 -2.88 -12.31
CA ALA A 23 10.68 -2.66 -12.71
C ALA A 23 9.69 -3.00 -11.57
N SER A 24 10.05 -3.97 -10.72
CA SER A 24 9.17 -4.48 -9.66
C SER A 24 9.11 -3.60 -8.41
N ASP A 25 10.16 -2.81 -8.14
CA ASP A 25 10.24 -2.02 -6.91
C ASP A 25 9.20 -0.88 -6.87
N ASN A 26 9.01 -0.18 -7.99
CA ASN A 26 8.02 0.91 -8.08
C ASN A 26 6.58 0.39 -7.96
N GLU A 27 6.26 -0.74 -8.61
CA GLU A 27 4.94 -1.37 -8.52
C GLU A 27 4.68 -1.92 -7.12
N ARG A 28 5.70 -2.50 -6.49
CA ARG A 28 5.64 -2.98 -5.11
C ARG A 28 5.48 -1.84 -4.11
N GLU A 29 6.20 -0.74 -4.27
CA GLU A 29 6.06 0.46 -3.46
C GLU A 29 4.65 1.04 -3.59
N THR A 30 4.13 1.16 -4.81
CA THR A 30 2.77 1.63 -5.09
C THR A 30 1.71 0.73 -4.44
N ALA A 31 1.87 -0.59 -4.54
CA ALA A 31 0.97 -1.55 -3.90
C ALA A 31 1.02 -1.47 -2.38
N LEU A 32 2.21 -1.29 -1.79
CA LEU A 32 2.38 -1.10 -0.35
C LEU A 32 1.70 0.19 0.13
N ARG A 33 1.88 1.29 -0.60
CA ARG A 33 1.25 2.59 -0.31
C ARG A 33 -0.27 2.51 -0.40
N SER A 34 -0.80 1.85 -1.42
CA SER A 34 -2.23 1.63 -1.57
C SER A 34 -2.83 0.87 -0.38
N ARG A 35 -2.18 -0.20 0.08
CA ARG A 35 -2.59 -0.93 1.29
C ARG A 35 -2.59 -0.05 2.53
N GLN A 36 -1.53 0.75 2.72
CA GLN A 36 -1.44 1.69 3.85
C GLN A 36 -2.59 2.71 3.86
N TYR A 37 -3.02 3.20 2.70
CA TYR A 37 -4.16 4.12 2.62
C TYR A 37 -5.47 3.46 3.03
N ILE A 38 -5.72 2.21 2.60
CA ILE A 38 -6.93 1.47 3.00
C ILE A 38 -6.92 1.18 4.51
N GLU A 39 -5.77 0.80 5.06
CA GLU A 39 -5.60 0.59 6.50
C GLU A 39 -5.86 1.88 7.30
N LEU A 40 -5.35 3.02 6.82
CA LEU A 40 -5.58 4.31 7.44
C LEU A 40 -7.07 4.69 7.43
N ILE A 41 -7.77 4.51 6.30
CA ILE A 41 -9.21 4.78 6.20
C ILE A 41 -9.97 3.93 7.23
N GLY A 42 -9.66 2.63 7.33
CA GLY A 42 -10.26 1.74 8.32
C GLY A 42 -9.98 2.19 9.76
N SER A 43 -8.75 2.59 10.05
CA SER A 43 -8.38 3.10 11.38
C SER A 43 -9.14 4.37 11.75
N ILE A 44 -9.34 5.29 10.81
CA ILE A 44 -10.09 6.53 11.04
C ILE A 44 -11.57 6.20 11.26
N PHE A 45 -12.13 5.30 10.46
CA PHE A 45 -13.52 4.86 10.61
C PHE A 45 -13.78 4.32 12.02
N SER A 46 -12.97 3.36 12.47
CA SER A 46 -13.08 2.81 13.83
C SER A 46 -12.81 3.85 14.92
N TYR A 47 -11.88 4.78 14.70
CA TYR A 47 -11.64 5.86 15.65
C TYR A 47 -12.90 6.72 15.83
N VAL A 48 -13.54 7.13 14.75
CA VAL A 48 -14.76 7.95 14.81
C VAL A 48 -15.89 7.19 15.48
N GLU A 49 -16.16 5.94 15.09
CA GLU A 49 -17.22 5.14 15.71
C GLU A 49 -17.07 4.99 17.23
N ASN A 50 -15.86 4.85 17.73
CA ASN A 50 -15.60 4.61 19.16
C ASN A 50 -15.47 5.89 19.99
N ASN A 51 -15.20 7.04 19.37
CA ASN A 51 -14.88 8.28 20.08
C ASN A 51 -15.86 9.43 19.78
N TYR A 52 -16.81 9.25 18.88
CA TYR A 52 -17.86 10.25 18.63
C TYR A 52 -18.85 10.29 19.80
N VAL A 53 -19.30 11.50 20.16
CA VAL A 53 -20.11 11.75 21.36
C VAL A 53 -21.50 11.10 21.26
N ASP A 54 -22.08 11.09 20.06
CA ASP A 54 -23.42 10.57 19.80
C ASP A 54 -23.39 9.21 19.09
N LYS A 55 -24.52 8.51 19.11
CA LYS A 55 -24.69 7.29 18.33
C LYS A 55 -24.63 7.61 16.84
N LEU A 56 -23.54 7.22 16.20
CA LEU A 56 -23.32 7.40 14.77
C LEU A 56 -24.03 6.29 13.97
N ASN A 57 -24.62 6.63 12.81
CA ASN A 57 -24.98 5.64 11.80
C ASN A 57 -23.72 5.33 10.94
N PRO A 58 -23.17 4.10 10.96
CA PRO A 58 -21.98 3.74 10.18
C PRO A 58 -22.14 3.98 8.67
N GLU A 59 -23.37 3.84 8.17
CA GLU A 59 -23.71 4.05 6.76
C GLU A 59 -23.42 5.49 6.31
N LEU A 60 -23.75 6.49 7.14
CA LEU A 60 -23.50 7.90 6.84
C LEU A 60 -22.00 8.20 6.69
N LEU A 61 -21.17 7.60 7.54
CA LEU A 61 -19.73 7.79 7.51
C LEU A 61 -19.13 7.14 6.27
N TYR A 62 -19.63 5.96 5.89
CA TYR A 62 -19.22 5.25 4.68
C TYR A 62 -19.60 6.02 3.41
N GLU A 63 -20.86 6.46 3.29
CA GLU A 63 -21.34 7.23 2.13
C GLU A 63 -20.60 8.56 2.00
N GLY A 64 -20.36 9.26 3.11
CA GLY A 64 -19.60 10.51 3.12
C GLY A 64 -18.16 10.33 2.65
N ALA A 65 -17.48 9.28 3.13
CA ALA A 65 -16.13 8.95 2.69
C ALA A 65 -16.09 8.60 1.20
N LEU A 66 -17.05 7.80 0.72
CA LEU A 66 -17.16 7.44 -0.69
C LEU A 66 -17.40 8.68 -1.57
N LYS A 67 -18.36 9.51 -1.19
CA LYS A 67 -18.66 10.77 -1.88
C LYS A 67 -17.44 11.68 -1.94
N GLY A 68 -16.71 11.85 -0.84
CA GLY A 68 -15.48 12.65 -0.82
C GLY A 68 -14.38 12.09 -1.73
N MET A 69 -14.24 10.76 -1.81
CA MET A 69 -13.31 10.12 -2.75
C MET A 69 -13.72 10.39 -4.20
N LEU A 70 -15.01 10.32 -4.52
CA LEU A 70 -15.56 10.57 -5.86
C LEU A 70 -15.41 12.05 -6.26
N GLU A 71 -15.75 12.98 -5.37
CA GLU A 71 -15.62 14.42 -5.60
C GLU A 71 -14.16 14.84 -5.84
N ALA A 72 -13.19 14.17 -5.21
CA ALA A 72 -11.77 14.45 -5.42
C ALA A 72 -11.32 14.22 -6.88
N LEU A 73 -12.04 13.41 -7.68
CA LEU A 73 -11.74 13.22 -9.10
C LEU A 73 -12.07 14.46 -9.94
N ASN A 74 -12.85 15.41 -9.42
CA ASN A 74 -13.37 16.57 -10.15
C ASN A 74 -14.05 16.19 -11.49
N ASP A 75 -14.60 14.98 -11.58
CA ASP A 75 -15.34 14.51 -12.75
C ASP A 75 -16.84 14.79 -12.56
N PRO A 76 -17.46 15.66 -13.39
CA PRO A 76 -18.87 16.01 -13.26
C PRO A 76 -19.86 14.87 -13.53
N TYR A 77 -19.39 13.71 -14.02
CA TYR A 77 -20.20 12.52 -14.28
C TYR A 77 -20.01 11.40 -13.24
N THR A 78 -19.18 11.63 -12.21
CA THR A 78 -18.85 10.67 -11.14
C THR A 78 -19.66 10.93 -9.87
#